data_AF-A0A662IBN3-F1
#
_entry.id   AF-A0A662IBN3-F1
#
_cell.length_a   1.000
_cell.length_b   1.000
_cell.length_c   1.000
_cell.angle_alpha   90.00
_cell.angle_beta   90.00
_cell.angle_gamma   90.00
#
_symmetry.space_group_name_H-M   'P 1'
#
loop_
_entity.id
_entity.type
_entity.pdbx_description
1 polymer ?
#
loop_
_entity_poly.entity_id
_entity_poly.type
_entity_poly.pdbx_seq_one_letter_code
_entity_poly.pdbx_strand_id
1 'polypeptide(L)'
;MPEIKSLRRVKDHWDTFEERDHNDHVDNWKAEVDILEGAGITGDLMDSLKTVVSTMRYVKYKDDYYDEDHNRFVEAFNKLLGIFELAGLTGDTMDKFRSVVNRMREITAGEFYYAELHNLFAEAWDLVAELNVILVKIPPAMAQVYSEDWDYRTAVGYAPIYAEDWNYGPPPSYEVVYGEDWSG
;
A
#
# COMPACT_ATOMS: atom_id res chain seq x y z
N MET A 1 -1.39 0.55 11.98
CA MET A 1 -0.90 0.49 10.59
C MET A 1 0.56 0.09 10.66
N PRO A 2 1.01 -0.86 9.84
CA PRO A 2 2.44 -1.15 9.68
C PRO A 2 3.23 0.12 9.39
N GLU A 3 4.46 0.21 9.89
CA GLU A 3 5.33 1.37 9.68
C GLU A 3 6.36 1.06 8.58
N ILE A 4 6.47 1.95 7.59
CA ILE A 4 7.53 1.89 6.58
C ILE A 4 8.80 2.52 7.18
N LYS A 5 9.88 1.75 7.24
CA LYS A 5 11.17 2.20 7.75
C LYS A 5 11.88 3.06 6.71
N SER A 6 12.52 4.15 7.13
CA SER A 6 13.49 4.84 6.27
C SER A 6 14.73 3.97 6.07
N LEU A 7 15.11 3.76 4.81
CA LEU A 7 16.35 3.04 4.49
C LEU A 7 17.57 3.93 4.69
N ARG A 8 18.69 3.31 5.01
CA ARG A 8 19.98 4.00 5.11
C ARG A 8 20.41 4.51 3.74
N ARG A 9 20.81 5.77 3.64
CA ARG A 9 21.50 6.27 2.45
C ARG A 9 22.98 5.92 2.52
N VAL A 10 23.54 5.48 1.41
CA VAL A 10 24.93 4.97 1.33
C VAL A 10 25.75 5.75 0.30
N LYS A 11 27.07 5.68 0.41
CA LYS A 11 28.02 6.32 -0.49
C LYS A 11 29.10 5.34 -0.97
N ASP A 12 29.31 5.31 -2.28
CA ASP A 12 30.32 4.45 -2.93
C ASP A 12 31.70 4.67 -2.33
N HIS A 13 32.43 3.59 -2.05
CA HIS A 13 33.78 3.58 -1.46
C HIS A 13 33.90 4.08 -0.01
N TRP A 14 32.78 4.44 0.63
CA TRP A 14 32.76 4.88 2.04
C TRP A 14 31.97 3.91 2.89
N ASP A 15 30.77 3.58 2.43
CA ASP A 15 29.89 2.65 3.11
C ASP A 15 30.09 1.22 2.60
N THR A 16 29.98 0.27 3.53
CA THR A 16 29.88 -1.16 3.19
C THR A 16 28.41 -1.55 3.23
N PHE A 17 28.02 -2.47 2.34
CA PHE A 17 26.68 -3.05 2.36
C PHE A 17 26.47 -3.86 3.65
N GLU A 18 25.38 -3.59 4.35
CA GLU A 18 24.99 -4.24 5.59
C GLU A 18 23.71 -5.06 5.39
N GLU A 19 23.55 -6.13 6.15
CA GLU A 19 22.35 -6.98 6.05
C GLU A 19 21.04 -6.20 6.26
N ARG A 20 21.06 -5.14 7.09
CA ARG A 20 19.90 -4.26 7.29
C ARG A 20 19.50 -3.49 6.04
N ASP A 21 20.45 -3.15 5.16
CA ASP A 21 20.17 -2.40 3.93
C ASP A 21 19.23 -3.19 3.00
N HIS A 22 19.29 -4.52 3.07
CA HIS A 22 18.38 -5.43 2.37
C HIS A 22 17.17 -5.83 3.22
N ASN A 23 17.41 -6.24 4.46
CA ASN A 23 16.35 -6.81 5.29
C ASN A 23 15.28 -5.78 5.66
N ASP A 24 15.65 -4.52 5.88
CA ASP A 24 14.68 -3.45 6.07
C ASP A 24 13.85 -3.21 4.81
N HIS A 25 14.43 -3.43 3.63
CA HIS A 25 13.70 -3.37 2.36
C HIS A 25 12.66 -4.50 2.24
N VAL A 26 13.02 -5.72 2.66
CA VAL A 26 12.09 -6.86 2.71
C VAL A 26 10.97 -6.62 3.72
N ASP A 27 11.29 -6.07 4.89
CA ASP A 27 10.30 -5.72 5.91
C ASP A 27 9.33 -4.65 5.40
N ASN A 28 9.84 -3.59 4.75
CA ASN A 28 9.01 -2.55 4.16
C ASN A 28 8.04 -3.12 3.12
N TRP A 29 8.48 -4.05 2.27
CA TRP A 29 7.59 -4.68 1.29
C TRP A 29 6.45 -5.47 1.91
N LYS A 30 6.72 -6.18 3.01
CA LYS A 30 5.68 -6.91 3.74
C LYS A 30 4.68 -5.95 4.38
N ALA A 31 5.20 -4.90 5.02
CA ALA A 31 4.38 -3.84 5.59
C ALA A 31 3.53 -3.13 4.51
N GLU A 32 4.08 -2.88 3.34
CA GLU A 32 3.37 -2.26 2.22
C GLU A 32 2.21 -3.13 1.72
N VAL A 33 2.44 -4.44 1.58
CA VAL A 33 1.36 -5.37 1.22
C VAL A 33 0.20 -5.28 2.22
N ASP A 34 0.50 -5.31 3.52
CA ASP A 34 -0.50 -5.19 4.58
C ASP A 34 -1.24 -3.83 4.54
N ILE A 35 -0.54 -2.74 4.22
CA ILE A 35 -1.14 -1.39 4.09
C ILE A 35 -2.11 -1.34 2.90
N LEU A 36 -1.69 -1.84 1.74
CA LEU A 36 -2.51 -1.88 0.53
C LEU A 36 -3.76 -2.74 0.74
N GLU A 37 -3.62 -3.92 1.35
CA GLU A 37 -4.76 -4.76 1.72
C GLU A 37 -5.71 -4.06 2.69
N GLY A 38 -5.15 -3.39 3.72
CA GLY A 38 -5.93 -2.61 4.67
C GLY A 38 -6.66 -1.42 4.03
N ALA A 39 -6.13 -0.88 2.93
CA ALA A 39 -6.76 0.15 2.12
C ALA A 39 -7.79 -0.41 1.10
N GLY A 40 -8.02 -1.73 1.09
CA GLY A 40 -8.98 -2.37 0.20
C GLY A 40 -8.48 -2.55 -1.24
N ILE A 41 -7.17 -2.39 -1.48
CA ILE A 41 -6.57 -2.62 -2.79
C ILE A 41 -6.57 -4.13 -3.08
N THR A 42 -7.16 -4.51 -4.22
CA THR A 42 -7.33 -5.90 -4.64
C THR A 42 -7.14 -6.04 -6.15
N GLY A 43 -7.13 -7.27 -6.65
CA GLY A 43 -7.04 -7.60 -8.07
C GLY A 43 -5.66 -8.07 -8.53
N ASP A 44 -5.56 -8.42 -9.81
CA ASP A 44 -4.41 -9.14 -10.38
C ASP A 44 -3.06 -8.45 -10.13
N LEU A 45 -3.03 -7.12 -10.16
CA LEU A 45 -1.78 -6.37 -9.94
C LEU A 45 -1.32 -6.46 -8.48
N MET A 46 -2.26 -6.46 -7.53
CA MET A 46 -1.98 -6.67 -6.12
C MET A 46 -1.51 -8.11 -5.86
N ASP A 47 -2.15 -9.11 -6.49
CA ASP A 47 -1.74 -10.51 -6.38
C ASP A 47 -0.35 -10.76 -7.00
N SER A 48 -0.05 -10.08 -8.10
CA SER A 48 1.28 -10.10 -8.72
C SER A 48 2.34 -9.47 -7.79
N LEU A 49 2.03 -8.35 -7.13
CA LEU A 49 2.92 -7.76 -6.13
C LEU A 49 3.20 -8.72 -4.98
N LYS A 50 2.15 -9.31 -4.39
CA LYS A 50 2.29 -10.30 -3.31
C LYS A 50 3.16 -11.49 -3.73
N THR A 51 3.00 -11.96 -4.96
CA THR A 51 3.81 -13.05 -5.51
C THR A 51 5.29 -12.67 -5.51
N VAL A 52 5.65 -11.49 -6.03
CA VAL A 52 7.04 -11.01 -6.02
C VAL A 52 7.57 -10.89 -4.59
N VAL A 53 6.82 -10.22 -3.70
CA VAL A 53 7.21 -10.02 -2.29
C VAL A 53 7.41 -11.36 -1.58
N SER A 54 6.60 -12.37 -1.86
CA SER A 54 6.74 -13.71 -1.26
C SER A 54 8.05 -14.43 -1.64
N THR A 55 8.67 -14.04 -2.77
CA THR A 55 9.95 -14.59 -3.22
C THR A 55 11.15 -13.82 -2.66
N MET A 56 10.93 -12.68 -2.01
CA MET A 56 11.99 -11.92 -1.37
C MET A 56 12.47 -12.65 -0.12
N ARG A 57 13.76 -12.95 -0.08
CA ARG A 57 14.40 -13.60 1.06
C ARG A 57 15.08 -12.57 1.95
N TYR A 58 15.23 -12.89 3.22
CA TYR A 58 16.20 -12.20 4.07
C TYR A 58 17.62 -12.68 3.77
N VAL A 59 18.59 -11.80 3.98
CA VAL A 59 20.02 -12.08 3.89
C VAL A 59 20.65 -12.02 5.28
N LYS A 60 21.71 -12.78 5.48
CA LYS A 60 22.55 -12.73 6.69
C LYS A 60 23.93 -12.22 6.35
N TYR A 61 24.68 -11.79 7.36
CA TYR A 61 26.10 -11.52 7.21
C TYR A 61 26.83 -12.67 6.49
N LYS A 62 27.52 -12.33 5.39
CA LYS A 62 28.23 -13.22 4.45
C LYS A 62 27.37 -14.04 3.50
N ASP A 63 26.05 -13.85 3.47
CA ASP A 63 25.28 -14.33 2.33
C ASP A 63 25.70 -13.56 1.08
N ASP A 64 25.75 -14.27 -0.05
CA ASP A 64 25.91 -13.63 -1.34
C ASP A 64 24.66 -12.80 -1.65
N TYR A 65 24.87 -11.60 -2.18
CA TYR A 65 23.81 -10.73 -2.69
C TYR A 65 23.72 -10.91 -4.20
N TYR A 66 22.59 -11.43 -4.68
CA TYR A 66 22.40 -11.76 -6.08
C TYR A 66 21.64 -10.67 -6.83
N ASP A 67 21.79 -10.64 -8.15
CA ASP A 67 21.05 -9.73 -9.01
C ASP A 67 19.53 -9.96 -8.89
N GLU A 68 19.07 -11.19 -8.65
CA GLU A 68 17.65 -11.43 -8.42
C GLU A 68 17.13 -10.80 -7.12
N ASP A 69 17.97 -10.59 -6.10
CA ASP A 69 17.55 -9.90 -4.87
C ASP A 69 17.22 -8.43 -5.17
N HIS A 70 18.07 -7.75 -5.95
CA HIS A 70 17.84 -6.38 -6.41
C HIS A 70 16.66 -6.29 -7.38
N ASN A 71 16.62 -7.17 -8.38
CA ASN A 71 15.64 -7.11 -9.46
C ASN A 71 14.21 -7.33 -8.93
N ARG A 72 14.03 -8.14 -7.88
CA ARG A 72 12.73 -8.29 -7.22
C ARG A 72 12.24 -6.98 -6.60
N PHE A 73 13.13 -6.15 -6.04
CA PHE A 73 12.75 -4.84 -5.53
C PHE A 73 12.33 -3.89 -6.66
N VAL A 74 13.09 -3.87 -7.75
CA VAL A 74 12.75 -3.09 -8.96
C VAL A 74 11.39 -3.52 -9.50
N GLU A 75 11.15 -4.83 -9.64
CA GLU A 75 9.88 -5.36 -10.11
C GLU A 75 8.72 -4.96 -9.19
N ALA A 76 8.89 -5.10 -7.88
CA ALA A 76 7.87 -4.75 -6.90
C ALA A 76 7.54 -3.24 -6.93
N PHE A 77 8.53 -2.36 -7.07
CA PHE A 77 8.29 -0.92 -7.21
C PHE A 77 7.53 -0.56 -8.49
N ASN A 78 7.82 -1.24 -9.61
CA ASN A 78 7.06 -1.04 -10.84
C ASN A 78 5.59 -1.45 -10.68
N LYS A 79 5.31 -2.54 -9.96
CA LYS A 79 3.92 -2.94 -9.67
C LYS A 79 3.24 -1.97 -8.71
N LEU A 80 3.95 -1.50 -7.68
CA LEU A 80 3.44 -0.52 -6.73
C LEU A 80 3.07 0.79 -7.41
N LEU A 81 3.91 1.26 -8.34
CA LEU A 81 3.60 2.40 -9.20
C LEU A 81 2.28 2.21 -9.94
N GLY A 82 2.09 1.05 -10.60
CA GLY A 82 0.83 0.75 -11.27
C GLY A 82 -0.37 0.71 -10.31
N ILE A 83 -0.19 0.18 -9.09
CA ILE A 83 -1.24 0.17 -8.05
C ILE A 83 -1.63 1.58 -7.66
N PHE A 84 -0.66 2.45 -7.35
CA PHE A 84 -0.94 3.84 -6.97
C PHE A 84 -1.60 4.64 -8.10
N GLU A 85 -1.22 4.39 -9.36
CA GLU A 85 -1.88 4.99 -10.51
C GLU A 85 -3.33 4.50 -10.67
N LEU A 86 -3.59 3.20 -10.49
CA LEU A 86 -4.94 2.65 -10.52
C LEU A 86 -5.82 3.13 -9.35
N ALA A 87 -5.21 3.34 -8.18
CA ALA A 87 -5.87 3.95 -7.03
C ALA A 87 -6.16 5.46 -7.22
N GLY A 88 -5.69 6.05 -8.32
CA GLY A 88 -5.93 7.45 -8.66
C GLY A 88 -5.07 8.42 -7.85
N LEU A 89 -3.95 7.98 -7.28
CA LEU A 89 -3.00 8.88 -6.63
C LEU A 89 -2.39 9.82 -7.67
N THR A 90 -2.35 11.11 -7.36
CA THR A 90 -1.86 12.16 -8.25
C THR A 90 -1.16 13.26 -7.45
N GLY A 91 -0.45 14.16 -8.15
CA GLY A 91 0.24 15.31 -7.57
C GLY A 91 1.76 15.10 -7.43
N ASP A 92 2.44 16.11 -6.89
CA ASP A 92 3.90 16.23 -6.91
C ASP A 92 4.62 15.01 -6.30
N THR A 93 4.12 14.46 -5.18
CA THR A 93 4.73 13.27 -4.54
C THR A 93 4.62 12.05 -5.46
N MET A 94 3.48 11.87 -6.13
CA MET A 94 3.29 10.77 -7.07
C MET A 94 4.16 10.92 -8.32
N ASP A 95 4.32 12.14 -8.83
CA ASP A 95 5.19 12.41 -9.98
C ASP A 95 6.66 12.18 -9.66
N LYS A 96 7.10 12.54 -8.45
CA LYS A 96 8.44 12.21 -7.95
C LYS A 96 8.61 10.70 -7.82
N PHE A 97 7.64 10.00 -7.24
CA PHE A 97 7.70 8.55 -7.09
C PHE A 97 7.84 7.85 -8.45
N ARG A 98 7.01 8.24 -9.44
CA ARG A 98 7.12 7.77 -10.82
C ARG A 98 8.52 8.03 -11.40
N SER A 99 9.05 9.23 -11.21
CA SER A 99 10.39 9.60 -11.69
C SER A 99 11.50 8.73 -11.08
N VAL A 100 11.42 8.45 -9.77
CA VAL A 100 12.37 7.60 -9.05
C VAL A 100 12.27 6.15 -9.54
N VAL A 101 11.06 5.59 -9.64
CA VAL A 101 10.85 4.22 -10.14
C VAL A 101 11.35 4.07 -11.58
N ASN A 102 11.12 5.05 -12.46
CA ASN A 102 11.64 5.03 -13.84
C ASN A 102 13.17 5.06 -13.95
N ARG A 103 13.86 5.50 -12.90
CA ARG A 103 15.33 5.47 -12.82
C ARG A 103 15.86 4.16 -12.23
N MET A 104 15.00 3.36 -11.60
CA MET A 104 15.37 2.03 -11.15
C MET A 104 15.59 1.14 -12.37
N ARG A 105 16.73 0.45 -12.39
CA ARG A 105 17.05 -0.52 -13.42
C ARG A 105 17.35 -1.87 -12.78
N GLU A 106 16.99 -2.92 -13.48
CA GLU A 106 17.51 -4.25 -13.21
C GLU A 106 19.01 -4.29 -13.48
N ILE A 107 19.68 -5.19 -12.78
CA ILE A 107 21.09 -5.50 -12.96
C ILE A 107 21.23 -6.96 -13.38
N THR A 108 22.36 -7.31 -13.99
CA THR A 108 22.70 -8.70 -14.31
C THR A 108 23.88 -9.16 -13.47
N ALA A 109 24.02 -10.48 -13.30
CA ALA A 109 25.18 -11.09 -12.66
C ALA A 109 26.51 -10.49 -13.17
N GLY A 110 27.33 -10.03 -12.22
CA GLY A 110 28.64 -9.40 -12.49
C GLY A 110 28.60 -7.89 -12.70
N GLU A 111 27.43 -7.25 -12.75
CA GLU A 111 27.34 -5.79 -12.66
C GLU A 111 27.63 -5.29 -11.24
N PHE A 112 28.24 -4.11 -11.15
CA PHE A 112 28.50 -3.47 -9.86
C PHE A 112 27.23 -2.83 -9.32
N TYR A 113 26.90 -3.19 -8.08
CA TYR A 113 25.85 -2.53 -7.30
C TYR A 113 26.39 -1.25 -6.66
N TYR A 114 26.03 -0.11 -7.25
CA TYR A 114 26.45 1.21 -6.78
C TYR A 114 25.46 1.81 -5.77
N ALA A 115 25.96 2.71 -4.94
CA ALA A 115 25.18 3.47 -3.98
C ALA A 115 24.00 4.21 -4.61
N GLU A 116 24.12 4.64 -5.87
CA GLU A 116 23.01 5.25 -6.60
C GLU A 116 21.77 4.34 -6.66
N LEU A 117 21.95 3.05 -6.96
CA LEU A 117 20.85 2.09 -7.05
C LEU A 117 20.18 1.89 -5.70
N HIS A 118 20.97 1.79 -4.63
CA HIS A 118 20.45 1.69 -3.27
C HIS A 118 19.67 2.94 -2.85
N ASN A 119 20.23 4.11 -3.13
CA ASN A 119 19.65 5.38 -2.73
C ASN A 119 18.35 5.72 -3.46
N LEU A 120 18.14 5.16 -4.67
CA LEU A 120 16.84 5.22 -5.35
C LEU A 120 15.77 4.49 -4.56
N PHE A 121 16.06 3.32 -3.98
CA PHE A 121 15.11 2.62 -3.12
C PHE A 121 14.82 3.39 -1.83
N ALA A 122 15.86 3.96 -1.21
CA ALA A 122 15.67 4.80 -0.03
C ALA A 122 14.75 6.00 -0.33
N GLU A 123 14.98 6.69 -1.45
CA GLU A 123 14.13 7.80 -1.90
C GLU A 123 12.70 7.34 -2.22
N ALA A 124 12.54 6.18 -2.85
CA ALA A 124 11.22 5.63 -3.14
C ALA A 124 10.43 5.33 -1.86
N TRP A 125 11.05 4.72 -0.84
CA TRP A 125 10.36 4.44 0.42
C TRP A 125 9.96 5.69 1.18
N ASP A 126 10.78 6.75 1.16
CA ASP A 126 10.42 8.06 1.74
C ASP A 126 9.11 8.57 1.09
N LEU A 127 8.98 8.44 -0.23
CA LEU A 127 7.80 8.85 -0.99
C LEU A 127 6.60 7.93 -0.77
N VAL A 128 6.81 6.61 -0.68
CA VAL A 128 5.75 5.62 -0.39
C VAL A 128 5.11 5.91 0.96
N ALA A 129 5.90 6.24 1.99
CA ALA A 129 5.37 6.61 3.29
C ALA A 129 4.42 7.82 3.21
N GLU A 130 4.74 8.83 2.40
CA GLU A 130 3.85 9.96 2.15
C GLU A 130 2.59 9.57 1.36
N LEU A 131 2.74 8.75 0.32
CA LEU A 131 1.63 8.30 -0.54
C LEU A 131 0.64 7.42 0.23
N ASN A 132 1.12 6.57 1.13
CA ASN A 132 0.27 5.73 1.97
C ASN A 132 -0.62 6.55 2.91
N VAL A 133 -0.14 7.69 3.41
CA VAL A 133 -0.95 8.62 4.20
C VAL A 133 -2.11 9.17 3.36
N ILE A 134 -1.91 9.39 2.07
CA ILE A 134 -2.95 9.84 1.14
C ILE A 134 -3.91 8.69 0.84
N LEU A 135 -3.38 7.52 0.50
CA LEU A 135 -4.15 6.32 0.12
C LEU A 135 -5.18 5.95 1.19
N VAL A 136 -4.75 5.87 2.46
CA VAL A 136 -5.64 5.45 3.56
C VAL A 136 -6.71 6.50 3.88
N LYS A 137 -6.54 7.75 3.42
CA LYS A 137 -7.55 8.80 3.56
C LYS A 137 -8.57 8.82 2.44
N ILE A 138 -8.36 8.07 1.35
CA ILE A 138 -9.34 7.96 0.28
C ILE A 138 -10.51 7.13 0.84
N PRO A 139 -11.72 7.70 0.97
CA PRO A 139 -12.88 6.92 1.37
C PRO A 139 -13.10 5.81 0.33
N PRO A 140 -13.46 4.59 0.75
CA PRO A 140 -13.70 3.49 -0.18
C PRO A 140 -14.65 3.96 -1.27
N ALA A 141 -14.30 3.70 -2.53
CA ALA A 141 -15.07 4.16 -3.68
C ALA A 141 -16.54 3.75 -3.49
N MET A 142 -17.44 4.74 -3.42
CA MET A 142 -18.87 4.49 -3.26
C MET A 142 -19.35 3.62 -4.42
N ALA A 143 -19.79 2.39 -4.11
CA ALA A 143 -20.45 1.55 -5.08
C ALA A 143 -21.73 2.26 -5.54
N GLN A 144 -21.83 2.59 -6.83
CA GLN A 144 -23.09 3.05 -7.41
C GLN A 144 -24.05 1.85 -7.42
N VAL A 145 -24.90 1.74 -6.40
CA VAL A 145 -25.99 0.77 -6.37
C VAL A 145 -27.20 1.44 -7.02
N TYR A 146 -27.62 0.92 -8.18
CA TYR A 146 -28.91 1.28 -8.77
C TYR A 146 -30.00 0.50 -8.04
N SER A 147 -30.89 1.18 -7.30
CA SER A 147 -32.14 0.57 -6.83
C SER A 147 -33.24 0.83 -7.86
N GLU A 148 -33.86 -0.23 -8.38
CA GLU A 148 -35.11 -0.09 -9.12
C GLU A 148 -36.25 0.18 -8.14
N ASP A 149 -36.86 1.37 -8.26
CA ASP A 149 -38.03 1.74 -7.48
C ASP A 149 -39.29 1.21 -8.19
N TRP A 150 -39.90 0.17 -7.64
CA TRP A 150 -41.11 -0.47 -8.17
C TRP A 150 -42.40 0.21 -7.66
N ASP A 151 -42.49 1.54 -7.72
CA ASP A 151 -43.74 2.24 -7.41
C ASP A 151 -44.66 2.33 -8.65
N TYR A 152 -45.87 1.78 -8.51
CA TYR A 152 -46.80 1.49 -9.61
C TYR A 152 -47.52 2.70 -10.22
N ARG A 153 -47.06 3.94 -9.98
CA ARG A 153 -47.81 5.14 -10.41
C ARG A 153 -47.05 6.34 -10.99
N THR A 154 -45.73 6.30 -11.20
CA THR A 154 -45.03 7.40 -11.90
C THR A 154 -43.80 6.90 -12.65
N ALA A 155 -43.44 7.61 -13.73
CA ALA A 155 -42.33 7.27 -14.62
C ALA A 155 -41.04 6.92 -13.85
N VAL A 156 -40.39 5.83 -14.26
CA VAL A 156 -39.13 5.32 -13.71
C VAL A 156 -38.09 6.45 -13.71
N GLY A 157 -37.83 7.02 -12.55
CA GLY A 157 -36.75 7.98 -12.33
C GLY A 157 -35.60 7.26 -11.64
N TYR A 158 -34.47 7.12 -12.32
CA TYR A 158 -33.22 6.71 -11.67
C TYR A 158 -32.74 7.87 -10.80
N ALA A 159 -32.95 7.79 -9.48
CA ALA A 159 -32.34 8.70 -8.53
C ALA A 159 -31.08 8.04 -7.96
N PRO A 160 -29.91 8.70 -7.94
CA PRO A 160 -28.75 8.20 -7.24
C PRO A 160 -29.04 8.17 -5.73
N ILE A 161 -29.10 6.98 -5.14
CA ILE A 161 -29.12 6.80 -3.69
C ILE A 161 -27.69 6.48 -3.26
N TYR A 162 -27.13 7.33 -2.40
CA TYR A 162 -25.84 7.06 -1.77
C TYR A 162 -26.08 6.07 -0.63
N ALA A 163 -25.67 4.82 -0.81
CA ALA A 163 -25.70 3.82 0.25
C ALA A 163 -24.35 3.84 0.96
N GLU A 164 -24.36 4.24 2.23
CA GLU A 164 -23.21 4.08 3.12
C GLU A 164 -23.19 2.63 3.61
N ASP A 165 -22.08 1.92 3.44
CA ASP A 165 -21.90 0.55 3.93
C ASP A 165 -21.63 0.58 5.45
N TRP A 166 -22.61 1.08 6.22
CA TRP A 166 -22.59 0.94 7.67
C TRP A 166 -22.93 -0.50 8.01
N ASN A 167 -21.91 -1.26 8.39
CA ASN A 167 -22.08 -2.49 9.15
C ASN A 167 -22.67 -2.13 10.53
N TYR A 168 -23.99 -1.97 10.61
CA TYR A 168 -24.72 -1.90 11.88
C TYR A 168 -24.58 -3.27 12.55
N GLY A 169 -23.57 -3.42 13.42
CA GLY A 169 -23.70 -4.36 14.52
C GLY A 169 -25.01 -4.04 15.26
N PRO A 170 -25.78 -5.05 15.70
CA PRO A 170 -27.03 -4.79 16.42
C PRO A 170 -26.72 -3.88 17.61
N PRO A 171 -27.49 -2.79 17.83
CA PRO A 171 -27.25 -1.89 18.95
C PRO A 171 -27.31 -2.69 20.26
N PRO A 172 -26.47 -2.35 21.27
CA PRO A 172 -26.60 -2.96 22.58
C PRO A 172 -28.04 -2.78 23.07
N SER A 173 -28.67 -3.88 23.49
CA SER A 173 -30.04 -3.85 24.01
C SER A 173 -30.07 -2.94 25.24
N TYR A 174 -30.76 -1.80 25.13
CA TYR A 174 -31.08 -0.98 26.29
C TYR A 174 -32.13 -1.71 27.14
N GLU A 175 -31.73 -2.19 28.31
CA GLU A 175 -32.67 -2.60 29.35
C GLU A 175 -33.31 -1.33 29.94
N VAL A 176 -34.61 -1.15 29.70
CA VAL A 176 -35.40 -0.13 30.37
C VAL A 176 -35.71 -0.62 31.78
N VAL A 177 -34.95 -0.13 32.77
CA VAL A 177 -35.26 -0.34 34.18
C VAL A 177 -36.26 0.74 34.61
N TYR A 178 -37.50 0.35 34.85
CA TYR A 178 -38.49 1.23 35.48
C TYR A 178 -38.19 1.31 36.99
N GLY A 179 -37.75 2.48 37.46
CA GLY A 179 -37.73 2.82 38.87
C GLY A 179 -39.07 3.46 39.24
N GLU A 180 -39.86 2.81 40.10
CA GLU A 180 -41.04 3.43 40.70
C GLU A 180 -40.59 4.39 41.80
N ASP A 181 -40.77 5.69 41.55
CA ASP A 181 -40.55 6.74 42.53
C ASP A 181 -41.80 6.84 43.42
N TRP A 182 -41.77 6.19 44.58
CA TRP A 182 -42.83 6.31 45.58
C TRP A 182 -42.59 7.56 46.43
N SER A 183 -43.05 8.72 45.97
CA SER A 183 -43.25 9.88 46.83
C SER A 183 -44.65 9.80 47.48
N GLY A 184 -44.69 9.34 48.73
CA GLY A 184 -45.82 9.49 49.65
C GLY A 184 -45.43 10.35 50.83
#